data_AF-A0A6P7GGU4-F1
#
_entry.id   AF-A0A6P7GGU4-F1
#
_cell.length_a   1.000
_cell.length_b   1.000
_cell.length_c   1.000
_cell.angle_alpha   90.00
_cell.angle_beta   90.00
_cell.angle_gamma   90.00
#
_symmetry.space_group_name_H-M   'P 1'
#
loop_
_entity.id
_entity.type
_entity.pdbx_description
1 polymer ?
#
loop_
_entity_poly.entity_id
_entity_poly.type
_entity_poly.pdbx_seq_one_letter_code
_entity_poly.pdbx_strand_id
1 'polypeptide(L)'
;MSFTDSDKKEAKHFVEFYIDNIENHSNYFQYYLSENVVLDWFGKTIKKEKNVTAFLKDQMGSVNHFLSDAVPVGKIGFRDSHIIKVPRTQKMIPLALMSPPRPIQLRSETTTPKKRPLPSSSNNYRRELRSKYPKEQGQGDGPHNHTEIPSSPRKKLKTPYEVSLESIDTLENECDSTESSHKLKYVLCQGDLEFHRPSQKKYQSETKWRRPCKLSVAYTSLGSNQYTIYLIIYEGNVKCRRNLMKEFDAVDAEESEI
;
A
#
# COMPACT_ATOMS: atom_id res chain seq x y z
N MET A 1 1.15 -25.67 -11.40
CA MET A 1 2.21 -25.91 -10.40
C MET A 1 1.59 -26.65 -9.24
N SER A 2 2.05 -27.87 -8.95
CA SER A 2 1.63 -28.64 -7.78
C SER A 2 2.50 -28.26 -6.59
N PHE A 3 1.89 -27.89 -5.47
CA PHE A 3 2.61 -27.62 -4.22
C PHE A 3 2.88 -28.92 -3.48
N THR A 4 4.07 -29.02 -2.89
CA THR A 4 4.44 -30.18 -2.06
C THR A 4 3.74 -30.10 -0.71
N ASP A 5 3.62 -31.23 -0.01
CA ASP A 5 3.06 -31.23 1.35
C ASP A 5 3.95 -30.48 2.35
N SER A 6 5.25 -30.33 2.05
CA SER A 6 6.16 -29.47 2.81
C SER A 6 5.76 -28.00 2.70
N ASP A 7 5.44 -27.52 1.49
CA ASP A 7 5.01 -26.13 1.27
C ASP A 7 3.70 -25.83 2.00
N LYS A 8 2.77 -26.80 2.03
CA LYS A 8 1.50 -26.66 2.77
C LYS A 8 1.73 -26.56 4.28
N LYS A 9 2.63 -27.39 4.83
CA LYS A 9 2.98 -27.33 6.27
C LYS A 9 3.64 -26.00 6.61
N GLU A 10 4.54 -25.51 5.78
CA GLU A 10 5.17 -24.21 5.98
C GLU A 10 4.16 -23.06 5.91
N ALA A 11 3.27 -23.08 4.91
CA ALA A 11 2.21 -22.08 4.78
C ALA A 11 1.30 -22.05 6.02
N LYS A 12 0.95 -23.22 6.57
CA LYS A 12 0.18 -23.33 7.81
C LYS A 12 0.93 -22.73 9.00
N HIS A 13 2.20 -23.11 9.18
CA HIS A 13 3.03 -22.59 10.27
C HIS A 13 3.22 -21.06 10.19
N PHE A 14 3.41 -20.54 8.98
CA PHE A 14 3.50 -19.09 8.76
C PHE A 14 2.21 -18.36 9.16
N VAL A 15 1.04 -18.91 8.84
CA VAL A 15 -0.25 -18.29 9.15
C VAL A 15 -0.53 -18.29 10.65
N GLU A 16 -0.23 -19.40 11.33
CA GLU A 16 -0.32 -19.48 12.79
C GLU A 16 0.61 -18.44 13.44
N PHE A 17 1.86 -18.36 12.98
CA PHE A 17 2.81 -17.32 13.39
C PHE A 17 2.27 -15.90 13.14
N TYR A 18 1.68 -15.66 11.97
CA TYR A 18 1.16 -14.34 11.59
C TYR A 18 0.01 -13.89 12.50
N ILE A 19 -0.96 -14.78 12.74
CA ILE A 19 -2.13 -14.50 13.59
C ILE A 19 -1.66 -14.21 15.02
N ASP A 20 -0.83 -15.10 15.57
CA ASP A 20 -0.28 -14.94 16.92
C ASP A 20 0.48 -13.60 17.07
N ASN A 21 1.27 -13.22 16.07
CA ASN A 21 2.01 -11.96 16.12
C ASN A 21 1.12 -10.72 16.00
N ILE A 22 0.04 -10.77 15.24
CA ILE A 22 -0.88 -9.62 15.13
C ILE A 22 -1.72 -9.46 16.39
N GLU A 23 -2.22 -10.57 16.95
CA GLU A 23 -3.15 -10.53 18.08
C GLU A 23 -2.44 -10.36 19.41
N ASN A 24 -1.36 -11.11 19.65
CA ASN A 24 -0.67 -11.14 20.94
C ASN A 24 0.56 -10.20 20.98
N HIS A 25 1.18 -9.93 19.82
CA HIS A 25 2.49 -9.27 19.74
C HIS A 25 2.55 -8.10 18.74
N SER A 26 1.46 -7.33 18.63
CA SER A 26 1.32 -6.22 17.68
C SER A 26 2.46 -5.18 17.73
N ASN A 27 3.09 -5.00 18.90
CA ASN A 27 4.24 -4.11 19.08
C ASN A 27 5.50 -4.57 18.34
N TYR A 28 5.70 -5.89 18.22
CA TYR A 28 6.87 -6.48 17.55
C TYR A 28 6.61 -6.76 16.07
N PHE A 29 5.35 -6.70 15.63
CA PHE A 29 4.96 -7.00 14.26
C PHE A 29 5.73 -6.17 13.22
N GLN A 30 6.12 -4.93 13.56
CA GLN A 30 6.91 -4.05 12.69
C GLN A 30 8.23 -4.67 12.21
N TYR A 31 8.87 -5.51 13.02
CA TYR A 31 10.17 -6.12 12.68
C TYR A 31 10.08 -7.17 11.58
N TYR A 32 8.87 -7.69 11.32
CA TYR A 32 8.62 -8.66 10.26
C TYR A 32 8.14 -7.99 8.97
N LEU A 33 7.94 -6.66 8.96
CA LEU A 33 7.51 -5.93 7.78
C LEU A 33 8.71 -5.45 6.96
N SER A 34 8.59 -5.52 5.65
CA SER A 34 9.55 -4.85 4.75
C SER A 34 9.32 -3.33 4.73
N GLU A 35 10.38 -2.56 4.44
CA GLU A 35 10.31 -1.10 4.32
C GLU A 35 9.21 -0.63 3.35
N ASN A 36 9.02 -1.38 2.26
CA ASN A 36 8.06 -1.12 1.20
C ASN A 36 6.79 -1.99 1.29
N VAL A 37 6.42 -2.40 2.50
CA VAL A 37 5.21 -3.20 2.72
C VAL A 37 3.96 -2.44 2.23
N VAL A 38 3.03 -3.22 1.68
CA VAL A 38 1.70 -2.76 1.27
C VAL A 38 0.65 -3.59 2.01
N LEU A 39 -0.31 -2.90 2.63
CA LEU A 39 -1.49 -3.49 3.22
C LEU A 39 -2.70 -3.03 2.40
N ASP A 40 -3.47 -3.96 1.83
CA ASP A 40 -4.81 -3.67 1.30
C ASP A 40 -5.85 -4.19 2.31
N TRP A 41 -6.45 -3.26 3.04
CA TRP A 41 -7.49 -3.54 4.02
C TRP A 41 -8.87 -3.28 3.42
N PHE A 42 -9.55 -4.34 2.98
CA PHE A 42 -10.90 -4.28 2.39
C PHE A 42 -11.05 -3.22 1.28
N GLY A 43 -10.00 -3.04 0.48
CA GLY A 43 -9.97 -2.11 -0.64
C GLY A 43 -9.20 -0.81 -0.35
N LYS A 44 -8.87 -0.52 0.92
CA LYS A 44 -8.05 0.63 1.34
C LYS A 44 -6.57 0.23 1.34
N THR A 45 -5.82 0.76 0.38
CA THR A 45 -4.38 0.52 0.29
C THR A 45 -3.58 1.48 1.17
N ILE A 46 -2.76 0.90 2.04
CA ILE A 46 -1.81 1.59 2.93
C ILE A 46 -0.42 1.14 2.53
N LYS A 47 0.49 2.09 2.36
CA LYS A 47 1.87 1.83 1.94
C LYS A 47 2.85 2.36 2.99
N LYS A 48 4.03 1.74 3.02
CA LYS A 48 5.14 2.00 3.95
C LYS A 48 4.90 1.40 5.31
N GLU A 49 5.97 0.86 5.88
CA GLU A 49 6.00 0.22 7.19
C GLU A 49 5.35 1.06 8.30
N LYS A 50 5.78 2.32 8.46
CA LYS A 50 5.28 3.20 9.54
C LYS A 50 3.76 3.37 9.53
N ASN A 51 3.17 3.53 8.35
CA ASN A 51 1.73 3.73 8.20
C ASN A 51 0.98 2.42 8.45
N VAL A 52 1.52 1.30 7.97
CA VAL A 52 0.94 -0.03 8.20
C VAL A 52 0.97 -0.36 9.69
N THR A 53 2.10 -0.16 10.37
CA THR A 53 2.22 -0.39 11.82
C THR A 53 1.26 0.48 12.62
N ALA A 54 1.15 1.77 12.30
CA ALA A 54 0.21 2.67 12.97
C ALA A 54 -1.25 2.20 12.77
N PHE A 55 -1.62 1.84 11.55
CA PHE A 55 -2.95 1.33 11.24
C PHE A 55 -3.27 0.01 11.93
N LEU A 56 -2.31 -0.92 11.98
CA LEU A 56 -2.50 -2.21 12.64
C LEU A 56 -2.67 -2.04 14.15
N LYS A 57 -1.90 -1.16 14.80
CA LYS A 57 -2.06 -0.89 16.24
C LYS A 57 -3.43 -0.34 16.59
N ASP A 58 -3.96 0.53 15.73
CA ASP A 58 -5.27 1.15 15.90
C ASP A 58 -6.41 0.16 15.67
N GLN A 59 -6.38 -0.58 14.55
CA GLN A 59 -7.51 -1.41 14.12
C GLN A 59 -7.47 -2.82 14.72
N MET A 60 -6.29 -3.44 14.85
CA MET A 60 -6.18 -4.87 15.20
C MET A 60 -6.45 -5.18 16.67
N GLY A 61 -6.42 -4.19 17.57
CA GLY A 61 -6.80 -4.42 18.97
C GLY A 61 -8.27 -4.84 19.15
N SER A 62 -9.07 -4.67 18.10
CA SER A 62 -10.50 -5.00 18.08
C SER A 62 -10.84 -6.20 17.18
N VAL A 63 -9.85 -6.87 16.59
CA VAL A 63 -10.08 -7.87 15.54
C VAL A 63 -9.48 -9.22 15.93
N ASN A 64 -10.32 -10.25 15.94
CA ASN A 64 -9.91 -11.65 16.07
C ASN A 64 -10.00 -12.37 14.72
N HIS A 65 -8.99 -13.18 14.42
CA HIS A 65 -8.82 -13.90 13.17
C HIS A 65 -9.21 -15.36 13.34
N PHE A 66 -10.30 -15.75 12.69
CA PHE A 66 -10.75 -17.14 12.59
C PHE A 66 -10.43 -17.67 11.19
N LEU A 67 -9.13 -17.79 10.89
CA LEU A 67 -8.65 -18.23 9.58
C LEU A 67 -8.47 -19.75 9.56
N SER A 68 -8.92 -20.37 8.48
CA SER A 68 -8.75 -21.79 8.17
C SER A 68 -8.07 -21.93 6.80
N ASP A 69 -7.66 -23.15 6.47
CA ASP A 69 -7.24 -23.51 5.10
C ASP A 69 -6.10 -22.67 4.52
N ALA A 70 -4.96 -22.65 5.23
CA ALA A 70 -3.73 -22.07 4.68
C ALA A 70 -3.25 -22.87 3.46
N VAL A 71 -3.36 -22.26 2.28
CA VAL A 71 -2.98 -22.85 0.99
C VAL A 71 -1.84 -22.05 0.36
N PRO A 72 -0.71 -22.68 0.01
CA PRO A 72 0.35 -22.00 -0.74
C PRO A 72 -0.14 -21.66 -2.15
N VAL A 73 0.22 -20.46 -2.65
CA VAL A 73 -0.18 -19.98 -3.97
C VAL A 73 1.03 -19.47 -4.72
N GLY A 74 1.00 -19.56 -6.05
CA GLY A 74 2.15 -19.18 -6.89
C GLY A 74 2.29 -17.67 -7.06
N LYS A 75 1.17 -16.94 -7.00
CA LYS A 75 1.08 -15.48 -7.15
C LYS A 75 -0.17 -14.98 -6.42
N ILE A 76 -0.07 -13.79 -5.84
CA ILE A 76 -1.22 -13.04 -5.33
C ILE A 76 -1.21 -11.65 -5.96
N GLY A 77 -2.38 -11.14 -6.34
CA GLY A 77 -2.50 -9.84 -6.96
C GLY A 77 -3.79 -9.71 -7.75
N PHE A 78 -4.53 -8.63 -7.51
CA PHE A 78 -5.75 -8.32 -8.27
C PHE A 78 -5.84 -6.83 -8.64
N ARG A 79 -4.81 -6.04 -8.35
CA ARG A 79 -4.79 -4.60 -8.62
C ARG A 79 -3.43 -4.18 -9.16
N ASP A 80 -3.43 -3.32 -10.18
CA ASP A 80 -2.23 -2.74 -10.79
C ASP A 80 -1.35 -2.00 -9.76
N SER A 81 -1.93 -1.60 -8.63
CA SER A 81 -1.23 -0.96 -7.51
C SER A 81 -0.36 -1.92 -6.67
N HIS A 82 -0.54 -3.24 -6.78
CA HIS A 82 0.08 -4.25 -5.90
C HIS A 82 1.32 -4.91 -6.49
N ILE A 83 2.05 -4.20 -7.36
CA ILE A 83 3.30 -4.71 -7.92
C ILE A 83 4.38 -4.66 -6.82
N ILE A 84 4.66 -5.81 -6.21
CA ILE A 84 5.75 -5.96 -5.25
C ILE A 84 7.07 -5.83 -6.02
N LYS A 85 7.73 -4.68 -5.87
CA LYS A 85 9.13 -4.53 -6.30
C LYS A 85 10.00 -5.09 -5.19
N VAL A 86 10.24 -6.40 -5.21
CA VAL A 86 11.29 -6.98 -4.36
C VAL A 86 12.59 -6.31 -4.76
N PRO A 87 13.35 -5.70 -3.83
CA PRO A 87 14.67 -5.17 -4.12
C PRO A 87 15.52 -6.32 -4.66
N ARG A 88 15.69 -6.38 -5.98
CA ARG A 88 16.67 -7.29 -6.57
C ARG A 88 18.01 -6.75 -6.13
N THR A 89 18.75 -7.54 -5.36
CA THR A 89 20.19 -7.30 -5.18
C THR A 89 20.73 -7.10 -6.59
N GLN A 90 21.27 -5.91 -6.88
CA GLN A 90 21.88 -5.65 -8.16
C GLN A 90 22.97 -6.70 -8.30
N LYS A 91 22.74 -7.71 -9.15
CA LYS A 91 23.79 -8.64 -9.55
C LYS A 91 24.86 -7.73 -10.13
N MET A 92 25.92 -7.50 -9.37
CA MET A 92 27.08 -6.78 -9.89
C MET A 92 27.53 -7.59 -11.08
N ILE A 93 27.25 -7.10 -12.28
CA ILE A 93 27.76 -7.69 -13.50
C ILE A 93 29.28 -7.68 -13.31
N PRO A 94 29.95 -8.85 -13.32
CA PRO A 94 31.39 -8.88 -13.19
C PRO A 94 31.96 -7.98 -14.28
N LEU A 95 32.69 -6.92 -13.89
CA LEU A 95 33.31 -5.97 -14.83
C LEU A 95 34.31 -6.64 -15.79
N ALA A 96 34.58 -7.94 -15.64
CA ALA A 96 35.51 -8.72 -16.44
C ALA A 96 35.06 -8.97 -17.90
N LEU A 97 33.84 -8.60 -18.30
CA LEU A 97 33.37 -8.70 -19.70
C LEU A 97 33.07 -7.34 -20.34
N MET A 98 33.45 -6.23 -19.71
CA MET A 98 33.43 -4.94 -20.38
C MET A 98 34.51 -4.96 -21.47
N SER A 99 34.06 -4.87 -22.71
CA SER A 99 34.92 -4.64 -23.87
C SER A 99 35.87 -3.46 -23.58
N PRO A 100 37.11 -3.50 -24.08
CA PRO A 100 38.08 -2.43 -23.86
C PRO A 100 37.46 -1.06 -24.14
N PRO A 101 37.73 -0.05 -23.30
CA PRO A 101 37.15 1.28 -23.45
C PRO A 101 37.43 1.78 -24.86
N ARG A 102 36.36 1.95 -25.67
CA ARG A 102 36.50 2.54 -26.99
C ARG A 102 37.04 3.96 -26.80
N PRO A 103 38.11 4.35 -27.52
CA PRO A 103 38.59 5.72 -27.46
C PRO A 103 37.45 6.66 -27.86
N ILE A 104 37.09 7.54 -26.91
CA ILE A 104 36.10 8.60 -27.11
C ILE A 104 36.71 9.55 -28.13
N GLN A 105 36.23 9.48 -29.38
CA GLN A 105 36.52 10.53 -30.35
C GLN A 105 35.85 11.81 -29.84
N LEU A 106 36.67 12.81 -29.49
CA LEU A 106 36.24 14.18 -29.24
C LEU A 106 35.38 14.64 -30.44
N ARG A 107 34.06 14.69 -30.26
CA ARG A 107 33.18 15.44 -31.15
C ARG A 107 33.40 16.92 -30.85
N SER A 108 34.05 17.59 -31.79
CA SER A 108 34.15 19.03 -31.87
C SER A 108 32.78 19.69 -31.68
N GLU A 109 32.76 20.69 -30.81
CA GLU A 109 31.61 21.52 -30.45
C GLU A 109 31.10 22.29 -31.67
N THR A 110 30.06 21.80 -32.32
CA THR A 110 29.23 22.63 -33.20
C THR A 110 28.12 23.25 -32.38
N THR A 111 28.30 24.54 -32.11
CA THR A 111 27.39 25.49 -31.49
C THR A 111 26.06 25.55 -32.25
N THR A 112 25.00 24.96 -31.69
CA THR A 112 23.64 25.10 -32.23
C THR A 112 23.00 26.40 -31.69
N PRO A 113 22.40 27.28 -32.53
CA PRO A 113 21.85 28.56 -32.08
C PRO A 113 20.61 28.43 -31.18
N LYS A 114 20.53 29.25 -30.14
CA LYS A 114 19.37 29.39 -29.23
C LYS A 114 18.13 29.84 -30.01
N LYS A 115 17.06 29.03 -29.98
CA LYS A 115 15.71 29.43 -30.42
C LYS A 115 15.13 30.49 -29.47
N ARG A 116 14.73 31.63 -30.04
CA ARG A 116 13.94 32.69 -29.37
C ARG A 116 12.51 32.19 -29.07
N PRO A 117 11.96 32.44 -27.88
CA PRO A 117 10.53 32.26 -27.63
C PRO A 117 9.71 33.39 -28.28
N LEU A 118 8.66 33.02 -29.01
CA LEU A 118 7.63 33.92 -29.52
C LEU A 118 6.58 34.20 -28.42
N PRO A 119 6.04 35.42 -28.32
CA PRO A 119 4.90 35.73 -27.48
C PRO A 119 3.60 35.28 -28.16
N SER A 120 2.90 34.31 -27.58
CA SER A 120 1.56 33.93 -28.03
C SER A 120 0.48 34.67 -27.22
N SER A 121 -0.24 35.48 -27.99
CA SER A 121 -1.46 36.24 -27.74
C SER A 121 -2.56 35.54 -26.96
N SER A 122 -3.27 36.38 -26.19
CA SER A 122 -4.60 36.23 -25.62
C SER A 122 -5.65 35.57 -26.51
N ASN A 123 -6.64 34.89 -25.91
CA ASN A 123 -8.03 35.30 -26.06
C ASN A 123 -8.98 34.69 -25.02
N ASN A 124 -9.82 35.58 -24.50
CA ASN A 124 -10.98 35.36 -23.66
C ASN A 124 -12.16 34.81 -24.48
N TYR A 125 -12.88 33.81 -23.96
CA TYR A 125 -14.32 33.59 -24.12
C TYR A 125 -14.78 32.77 -22.89
N ARG A 126 -15.43 33.37 -21.88
CA ARG A 126 -16.87 33.69 -21.78
C ARG A 126 -17.77 32.47 -22.04
N ARG A 127 -18.22 31.81 -20.97
CA ARG A 127 -19.58 31.26 -20.91
C ARG A 127 -20.07 31.20 -19.46
N GLU A 128 -21.01 32.10 -19.17
CA GLU A 128 -21.96 32.02 -18.07
C GLU A 128 -22.81 30.74 -18.22
N LEU A 129 -23.25 30.12 -17.13
CA LEU A 129 -24.68 29.90 -16.88
C LEU A 129 -24.99 29.40 -15.45
N ARG A 130 -25.86 30.19 -14.81
CA ARG A 130 -26.74 29.99 -13.64
C ARG A 130 -27.19 28.55 -13.30
N SER A 131 -27.29 28.27 -11.99
CA SER A 131 -28.56 28.01 -11.26
C SER A 131 -28.28 27.99 -9.74
N LYS A 132 -28.74 28.97 -8.94
CA LYS A 132 -30.06 29.08 -8.26
C LYS A 132 -30.37 27.88 -7.33
N TYR A 133 -30.35 28.12 -6.00
CA TYR A 133 -31.37 27.81 -4.96
C TYR A 133 -30.76 27.94 -3.53
N PRO A 134 -31.58 28.11 -2.46
CA PRO A 134 -31.56 29.34 -1.69
C PRO A 134 -30.86 29.26 -0.31
N LYS A 135 -30.58 30.46 0.18
CA LYS A 135 -30.15 30.85 1.52
C LYS A 135 -31.05 30.25 2.60
N GLU A 136 -30.44 29.69 3.63
CA GLU A 136 -31.01 29.68 4.97
C GLU A 136 -30.31 30.74 5.82
N GLN A 137 -31.11 31.39 6.64
CA GLN A 137 -30.88 32.69 7.26
C GLN A 137 -30.74 32.44 8.76
N GLY A 138 -29.51 32.39 9.26
CA GLY A 138 -29.20 32.35 10.69
C GLY A 138 -28.44 33.61 11.09
N GLN A 139 -29.14 34.53 11.77
CA GLN A 139 -28.56 35.71 12.40
C GLN A 139 -27.68 35.30 13.58
N GLY A 140 -26.43 35.76 13.58
CA GLY A 140 -25.51 35.66 14.70
C GLY A 140 -24.45 36.74 14.56
N ASP A 141 -24.75 37.93 15.09
CA ASP A 141 -23.85 39.06 15.16
C ASP A 141 -22.68 38.76 16.11
N GLY A 142 -21.45 38.80 15.59
CA GLY A 142 -20.22 38.74 16.36
C GLY A 142 -19.14 39.59 15.69
N PRO A 143 -18.67 40.69 16.32
CA PRO A 143 -17.82 41.67 15.66
C PRO A 143 -16.31 41.30 15.69
N HIS A 144 -15.69 41.55 14.54
CA HIS A 144 -14.32 41.98 14.28
C HIS A 144 -13.15 41.37 15.09
N ASN A 145 -12.33 40.58 14.38
CA ASN A 145 -10.89 40.75 14.49
C ASN A 145 -10.21 40.66 13.12
N HIS A 146 -9.58 41.77 12.74
CA HIS A 146 -8.72 41.91 11.57
C HIS A 146 -7.37 41.24 11.85
N THR A 147 -6.93 40.34 10.98
CA THR A 147 -5.50 40.20 10.68
C THR A 147 -5.33 39.75 9.23
N GLU A 148 -4.68 40.60 8.46
CA GLU A 148 -4.29 40.39 7.08
C GLU A 148 -3.14 39.38 6.98
N ILE A 149 -3.14 38.54 5.94
CA ILE A 149 -2.10 38.49 4.89
C ILE A 149 -2.32 37.23 4.01
N PRO A 150 -2.26 37.36 2.68
CA PRO A 150 -2.46 36.28 1.74
C PRO A 150 -1.17 35.51 1.47
N SER A 151 -1.23 34.19 1.34
CA SER A 151 -0.17 33.44 0.65
C SER A 151 -0.74 32.39 -0.30
N SER A 152 -0.37 32.55 -1.56
CA SER A 152 -0.85 31.80 -2.71
C SER A 152 -0.30 30.36 -2.78
N PRO A 153 -0.90 29.47 -3.59
CA PRO A 153 -0.56 28.05 -3.64
C PRO A 153 0.82 27.80 -4.28
N ARG A 154 1.69 27.07 -3.58
CA ARG A 154 2.94 26.54 -4.17
C ARG A 154 2.61 25.49 -5.24
N LYS A 155 2.83 25.87 -6.50
CA LYS A 155 2.96 24.97 -7.66
C LYS A 155 4.12 23.98 -7.40
N LYS A 156 3.82 22.68 -7.28
CA LYS A 156 4.86 21.64 -7.30
C LYS A 156 5.25 21.35 -8.75
N LEU A 157 6.55 21.52 -9.02
CA LEU A 157 7.24 21.17 -10.25
C LEU A 157 6.94 19.72 -10.65
N LYS A 158 6.61 19.55 -11.94
CA LYS A 158 6.50 18.28 -12.63
C LYS A 158 7.87 18.00 -13.25
N THR A 159 8.60 17.03 -12.73
CA THR A 159 9.85 16.54 -13.33
C THR A 159 9.52 15.52 -14.43
N PRO A 160 9.95 15.71 -15.68
CA PRO A 160 9.89 14.66 -16.69
C PRO A 160 11.15 13.81 -16.52
N TYR A 161 11.02 12.67 -15.86
CA TYR A 161 12.01 11.60 -15.94
C TYR A 161 11.41 10.52 -16.84
N GLU A 162 11.59 10.70 -18.14
CA GLU A 162 11.41 9.63 -19.12
C GLU A 162 12.59 8.66 -18.97
N VAL A 163 12.35 7.56 -18.26
CA VAL A 163 13.16 6.35 -18.45
C VAL A 163 12.46 5.55 -19.52
N SER A 164 13.09 5.54 -20.69
CA SER A 164 12.82 4.62 -21.79
C SER A 164 12.79 3.19 -21.25
N LEU A 165 11.61 2.58 -21.29
CA LEU A 165 11.32 1.22 -20.85
C LEU A 165 11.06 0.39 -22.10
N GLU A 166 12.08 0.29 -22.96
CA GLU A 166 12.11 -0.66 -24.05
C GLU A 166 13.03 -1.82 -23.65
N SER A 167 12.62 -3.04 -24.02
CA SER A 167 13.26 -4.35 -23.78
C SER A 167 13.05 -5.01 -22.40
N ILE A 168 11.80 -5.45 -22.15
CA ILE A 168 11.57 -6.67 -21.35
C ILE A 168 11.59 -7.83 -22.34
N ASP A 169 12.79 -8.33 -22.63
CA ASP A 169 12.94 -9.64 -23.24
C ASP A 169 12.65 -10.70 -22.19
N THR A 170 11.69 -11.54 -22.54
CA THR A 170 11.14 -12.60 -21.70
C THR A 170 12.06 -13.81 -21.83
N LEU A 171 13.20 -13.80 -21.12
CA LEU A 171 14.04 -14.98 -20.97
C LEU A 171 13.60 -15.75 -19.73
N GLU A 172 12.74 -16.74 -19.97
CA GLU A 172 12.42 -17.83 -19.06
C GLU A 172 13.71 -18.66 -18.86
N ASN A 173 14.56 -18.22 -17.94
CA ASN A 173 15.76 -18.94 -17.58
C ASN A 173 15.42 -19.91 -16.44
N GLU A 174 15.13 -21.15 -16.80
CA GLU A 174 15.17 -22.29 -15.90
C GLU A 174 16.62 -22.47 -15.41
N CYS A 175 16.94 -21.89 -14.25
CA CYS A 175 18.15 -22.21 -13.52
C CYS A 175 17.73 -22.95 -12.26
N ASP A 176 17.78 -24.27 -12.38
CA ASP A 176 17.61 -25.21 -11.28
C ASP A 176 18.91 -25.31 -10.47
N SER A 177 18.75 -25.52 -9.18
CA SER A 177 19.77 -25.91 -8.19
C SER A 177 20.58 -24.81 -7.47
N THR A 178 20.35 -24.80 -6.14
CA THR A 178 21.28 -24.46 -5.05
C THR A 178 21.68 -23.00 -4.85
N GLU A 179 20.74 -22.15 -4.45
CA GLU A 179 21.01 -21.06 -3.50
C GLU A 179 19.70 -20.69 -2.79
N SER A 180 19.66 -20.94 -1.49
CA SER A 180 18.52 -20.71 -0.57
C SER A 180 18.26 -19.22 -0.31
N SER A 181 18.33 -18.39 -1.36
CA SER A 181 18.22 -16.94 -1.26
C SER A 181 16.78 -16.50 -1.53
N HIS A 182 16.05 -16.17 -0.48
CA HIS A 182 14.88 -15.26 -0.50
C HIS A 182 13.85 -15.48 -1.62
N LYS A 183 13.46 -16.74 -1.89
CA LYS A 183 12.34 -17.00 -2.81
C LYS A 183 11.06 -16.44 -2.19
N LEU A 184 10.41 -15.52 -2.90
CA LEU A 184 9.12 -14.97 -2.49
C LEU A 184 8.06 -16.07 -2.54
N LYS A 185 7.41 -16.29 -1.40
CA LYS A 185 6.32 -17.26 -1.21
C LYS A 185 5.02 -16.50 -1.02
N TYR A 186 3.91 -17.18 -1.29
CA TYR A 186 2.59 -16.62 -1.09
C TYR A 186 1.70 -17.64 -0.41
N VAL A 187 0.87 -17.15 0.50
CA VAL A 187 -0.16 -17.93 1.16
C VAL A 187 -1.51 -17.26 0.97
N LEU A 188 -2.53 -18.11 0.85
CA LEU A 188 -3.92 -17.74 0.83
C LEU A 188 -4.63 -18.48 1.96
N CYS A 189 -5.41 -17.76 2.76
CA CYS A 189 -6.27 -18.32 3.79
C CYS A 189 -7.68 -17.81 3.60
N GLN A 190 -8.66 -18.62 3.99
CA GLN A 190 -10.05 -18.24 4.04
C GLN A 190 -10.59 -18.42 5.46
N GLY A 191 -11.49 -17.55 5.88
CA GLY A 191 -12.09 -17.66 7.19
C GLY A 191 -12.93 -16.46 7.50
N ASP A 192 -12.98 -16.09 8.77
CA ASP A 192 -13.73 -14.93 9.23
C ASP A 192 -12.89 -14.02 10.11
N LEU A 193 -13.21 -12.73 10.09
CA LEU A 193 -12.76 -11.76 11.09
C LEU A 193 -13.92 -11.44 12.02
N GLU A 194 -13.67 -11.54 13.32
CA GLU A 194 -14.59 -11.05 14.35
C GLU A 194 -14.12 -9.68 14.84
N PHE A 195 -15.00 -8.70 14.73
CA PHE A 195 -14.78 -7.34 15.18
C PHE A 195 -15.48 -7.14 16.53
N HIS A 196 -14.74 -6.54 17.45
CA HIS A 196 -15.15 -6.26 18.81
C HIS A 196 -15.27 -4.75 19.01
N ARG A 197 -16.45 -4.27 19.40
CA ARG A 197 -16.57 -2.88 19.84
C ARG A 197 -17.12 -2.84 21.25
N PRO A 198 -16.36 -2.28 22.21
CA PRO A 198 -16.88 -2.06 23.53
C PRO A 198 -18.09 -1.13 23.41
N SER A 199 -19.20 -1.51 24.05
CA SER A 199 -20.37 -0.65 24.12
C SER A 199 -20.05 0.54 25.03
N GLN A 200 -20.31 1.76 24.56
CA GLN A 200 -20.24 2.96 25.41
C GLN A 200 -21.35 2.99 26.47
N LYS A 201 -22.41 2.20 26.32
CA LYS A 201 -23.51 2.12 27.29
C LYS A 201 -23.17 1.11 28.38
N LYS A 202 -23.17 1.56 29.64
CA LYS A 202 -22.79 0.81 30.86
C LYS A 202 -23.48 -0.56 31.08
N TYR A 203 -24.56 -0.87 30.36
CA TYR A 203 -25.34 -2.11 30.54
C TYR A 203 -25.54 -2.92 29.26
N GLN A 204 -24.99 -2.48 28.13
CA GLN A 204 -25.16 -3.21 26.88
C GLN A 204 -23.92 -4.07 26.65
N SER A 205 -24.15 -5.36 26.38
CA SER A 205 -23.10 -6.32 26.05
C SER A 205 -22.29 -5.82 24.85
N GLU A 206 -21.00 -6.18 24.83
CA GLU A 206 -20.11 -5.96 23.69
C GLU A 206 -20.78 -6.41 22.39
N THR A 207 -20.74 -5.56 21.37
CA THR A 207 -21.28 -5.95 20.06
C THR A 207 -20.17 -6.62 19.26
N LYS A 208 -20.44 -7.84 18.80
CA LYS A 208 -19.53 -8.64 17.98
C LYS A 208 -20.08 -8.76 16.57
N TRP A 209 -19.22 -8.54 15.58
CA TRP A 209 -19.58 -8.75 14.17
C TRP A 209 -18.59 -9.70 13.53
N ARG A 210 -19.08 -10.75 12.89
CA ARG A 210 -18.25 -11.70 12.15
C ARG A 210 -18.39 -11.48 10.65
N ARG A 211 -17.28 -11.47 9.92
CA ARG A 211 -17.26 -11.25 8.47
C ARG A 211 -16.37 -12.25 7.75
N PRO A 212 -16.85 -12.88 6.66
CA PRO A 212 -16.00 -13.72 5.84
C PRO A 212 -14.91 -12.89 5.18
N CYS A 213 -13.69 -13.38 5.31
CA CYS A 213 -12.48 -12.74 4.82
C CYS A 213 -11.57 -13.78 4.15
N LYS A 214 -10.92 -13.33 3.08
CA LYS A 214 -9.86 -14.04 2.38
C LYS A 214 -8.58 -13.25 2.59
N LEU A 215 -7.65 -13.84 3.34
CA LEU A 215 -6.34 -13.27 3.62
C LEU A 215 -5.35 -13.77 2.56
N SER A 216 -4.63 -12.86 1.92
CA SER A 216 -3.50 -13.21 1.04
C SER A 216 -2.24 -12.51 1.54
N VAL A 217 -1.16 -13.25 1.71
CA VAL A 217 0.11 -12.69 2.22
C VAL A 217 1.28 -13.12 1.34
N ALA A 218 2.12 -12.15 0.97
CA ALA A 218 3.42 -12.40 0.32
C ALA A 218 4.54 -12.25 1.34
N TYR A 219 5.37 -13.28 1.47
CA TYR A 219 6.44 -13.32 2.45
C TYR A 219 7.68 -14.04 1.93
N THR A 220 8.82 -13.79 2.57
CA THR A 220 10.03 -14.63 2.42
C THR A 220 10.37 -15.27 3.75
N SER A 221 10.88 -16.50 3.71
CA SER A 221 11.40 -17.22 4.87
C SER A 221 12.93 -17.25 4.81
N LEU A 222 13.62 -16.72 5.82
CA LEU A 222 15.09 -16.78 5.96
C LEU A 222 15.56 -17.90 6.91
N GLY A 223 14.64 -18.65 7.50
CA GLY A 223 14.92 -19.77 8.40
C GLY A 223 13.66 -20.21 9.13
N SER A 224 13.81 -21.02 10.17
CA SER A 224 12.71 -21.36 11.09
C SER A 224 12.32 -20.10 11.88
N ASN A 225 11.19 -19.49 11.52
CA ASN A 225 10.58 -18.32 12.18
C ASN A 225 11.16 -16.94 11.83
N GLN A 226 12.02 -16.83 10.82
CA GLN A 226 12.43 -15.53 10.29
C GLN A 226 11.65 -15.22 9.01
N TYR A 227 10.61 -14.40 9.15
CA TYR A 227 9.75 -14.01 8.06
C TYR A 227 9.89 -12.53 7.74
N THR A 228 9.83 -12.19 6.46
CA THR A 228 9.69 -10.80 6.00
C THR A 228 8.45 -10.70 5.13
N ILE A 229 7.54 -9.80 5.50
CA ILE A 229 6.24 -9.62 4.87
C ILE A 229 6.30 -8.41 3.93
N TYR A 230 5.86 -8.63 2.69
CA TYR A 230 5.90 -7.63 1.63
C TYR A 230 4.51 -7.10 1.26
N LEU A 231 3.50 -7.97 1.32
CA LEU A 231 2.14 -7.64 0.92
C LEU A 231 1.15 -8.40 1.79
N ILE A 232 0.14 -7.68 2.29
CA ILE A 232 -0.98 -8.23 3.05
C ILE A 232 -2.25 -7.74 2.38
N ILE A 233 -3.17 -8.65 2.06
CA ILE A 233 -4.46 -8.32 1.46
C ILE A 233 -5.57 -8.99 2.26
N TYR A 234 -6.45 -8.17 2.83
CA TYR A 234 -7.71 -8.59 3.40
C TYR A 234 -8.81 -8.32 2.39
N GLU A 235 -9.29 -9.39 1.74
CA GLU A 235 -10.38 -9.35 0.77
C GLU A 235 -11.69 -9.80 1.43
N GLY A 236 -12.78 -9.07 1.20
CA GLY A 236 -14.11 -9.42 1.67
C GLY A 236 -15.06 -9.62 0.49
N ASN A 237 -15.90 -10.66 0.53
CA ASN A 237 -16.83 -10.98 -0.57
C ASN A 237 -18.08 -10.08 -0.57
N VAL A 238 -18.30 -9.33 0.52
CA VAL A 238 -19.44 -8.44 0.65
C VAL A 238 -19.02 -7.05 0.20
N LYS A 239 -19.50 -6.61 -0.98
CA LYS A 239 -19.50 -5.18 -1.33
C LYS A 239 -20.21 -4.45 -0.21
N CYS A 240 -19.44 -3.79 0.67
CA CYS A 240 -20.00 -3.10 1.82
C CYS A 240 -20.87 -1.95 1.28
N ARG A 241 -22.18 -2.19 1.12
CA ARG A 241 -23.14 -1.21 0.58
C ARG A 241 -23.15 0.08 1.41
N ARG A 242 -22.81 -0.02 2.69
CA ARG A 242 -22.40 1.08 3.56
C ARG A 242 -20.91 0.94 3.85
N ASN A 243 -20.12 1.95 3.48
CA ASN A 243 -18.73 2.04 3.89
C ASN A 243 -18.70 2.32 5.41
N LEU A 244 -18.78 1.26 6.23
CA LEU A 244 -18.84 1.37 7.69
C LEU A 244 -17.58 2.01 8.28
N MET A 245 -16.48 2.10 7.52
CA MET A 245 -15.32 2.89 7.92
C MET A 245 -15.71 4.33 8.28
N LYS A 246 -16.69 4.94 7.59
CA LYS A 246 -17.17 6.28 7.97
C LYS A 246 -17.86 6.31 9.34
N GLU A 247 -18.53 5.24 9.76
CA GLU A 247 -19.15 5.14 11.08
C GLU A 247 -18.13 4.78 12.18
N PHE A 248 -16.95 4.30 11.80
CA PHE A 248 -15.80 4.17 12.70
C PHE A 248 -15.05 5.52 12.80
N ASP A 249 -14.65 6.10 11.66
CA ASP A 249 -13.91 7.37 11.57
C ASP A 249 -14.69 8.57 12.18
N ALA A 250 -16.03 8.56 12.14
CA ALA A 250 -16.84 9.67 12.66
C ALA A 250 -16.91 9.72 14.20
N VAL A 251 -16.73 8.59 14.90
CA VAL A 251 -16.80 8.58 16.37
C VAL A 251 -15.50 9.06 17.00
N ASP A 252 -14.35 8.82 16.34
CA ASP A 252 -13.05 9.30 16.82
C ASP A 252 -12.89 10.81 16.69
N ALA A 253 -13.62 11.45 15.76
CA ALA A 253 -13.62 12.90 15.60
C ALA A 253 -14.38 13.62 16.73
N GLU A 254 -15.48 13.04 17.22
CA GLU A 254 -16.30 13.63 18.29
C GLU A 254 -15.61 13.61 19.66
N GLU A 255 -14.64 12.71 19.88
CA GLU A 255 -13.86 12.66 21.13
C GLU A 255 -12.68 13.67 21.18
N SER A 256 -12.33 14.30 20.05
CA SER A 256 -11.23 15.27 19.98
C SER A 256 -11.63 16.73 20.23
N GLU A 257 -12.93 17.00 20.40
CA GLU A 257 -13.50 18.34 20.62
C GLU A 257 -14.06 18.56 22.04
N ILE A 258 -13.80 17.64 22.99
CA ILE A 258 -14.21 17.76 24.41
C ILE A 258 -13.01 17.99 25.33
#